data_AF-B9TH46-F1
#
_entry.id   AF-B9TH46-F1
#
_cell.length_a   1.000
_cell.length_b   1.000
_cell.length_c   1.000
_cell.angle_alpha   90.00
_cell.angle_beta   90.00
_cell.angle_gamma   90.00
#
_symmetry.space_group_name_H-M   'P 1'
#
loop_
_entity.id
_entity.type
_entity.pdbx_description
1 polymer ?
#
loop_
_entity_poly.entity_id
_entity_poly.type
_entity_poly.pdbx_seq_one_letter_code
_entity_poly.pdbx_strand_id
1 'polypeptide(L)'
;MLIRKNSLASTMSSYLIDRIAATPNIELHTESEIVALEGCDEEGLEKVVVRNHRSKSEEVRDIKHVFLFIGADPNTGWLGDCGVQVDEKGFILTGFDVPGAAGSERSALETSVPGVFAIGDVRARSTKRVAAAVGEGAAVVAQIHGFLAKPAPPR
;
A
#
# COMPACT_ATOMS: atom_id res chain seq x y z
N MET A 1 8.28 -18.67 -4.58
CA MET A 1 7.17 -17.75 -4.25
C MET A 1 6.25 -18.41 -3.24
N LEU A 2 5.88 -17.72 -2.17
CA LEU A 2 5.06 -18.25 -1.09
C LEU A 2 3.73 -17.50 -1.02
N ILE A 3 2.62 -18.21 -0.86
CA ILE A 3 1.32 -17.61 -0.55
C ILE A 3 0.63 -18.37 0.57
N ARG A 4 -0.10 -17.65 1.43
CA ARG A 4 -0.90 -18.24 2.51
C ARG A 4 -2.19 -18.90 2.02
N LYS A 5 -2.70 -18.48 0.86
CA LYS A 5 -3.91 -19.06 0.26
C LYS A 5 -3.58 -20.35 -0.50
N ASN A 6 -4.61 -21.14 -0.81
CA ASN A 6 -4.49 -22.33 -1.64
C ASN A 6 -4.30 -22.03 -3.14
N SER A 7 -4.56 -20.80 -3.59
CA SER A 7 -4.42 -20.37 -4.98
C SER A 7 -4.34 -18.84 -5.10
N LEU A 8 -3.74 -18.38 -6.20
CA LEU A 8 -3.70 -16.96 -6.62
C LEU A 8 -5.02 -16.47 -7.24
N ALA A 9 -5.90 -17.39 -7.66
CA ALA A 9 -7.09 -17.08 -8.47
C ALA A 9 -8.08 -16.11 -7.80
N SER A 10 -8.10 -16.03 -6.47
CA SER A 10 -9.00 -15.12 -5.75
C SER A 10 -8.60 -13.65 -5.80
N THR A 11 -7.35 -13.33 -6.16
CA THR A 11 -6.77 -11.99 -6.05
C THR A 11 -6.01 -11.55 -7.30
N MET A 12 -5.88 -12.41 -8.30
CA MET A 12 -5.02 -12.18 -9.45
C MET A 12 -5.70 -12.68 -10.74
N SER A 13 -5.47 -11.99 -11.86
CA SER A 13 -6.02 -12.39 -13.15
C SER A 13 -5.41 -13.70 -13.64
N SER A 14 -6.18 -14.46 -14.43
CA SER A 14 -5.71 -15.69 -15.08
C SER A 14 -4.43 -15.46 -15.89
N TYR A 15 -4.38 -14.36 -16.67
CA TYR A 15 -3.20 -13.98 -17.44
C TYR A 15 -1.90 -13.93 -16.60
N LEU A 16 -1.94 -13.32 -15.41
CA LEU A 16 -0.76 -13.23 -14.54
C LEU A 16 -0.42 -14.57 -13.89
N ILE A 17 -1.43 -15.38 -13.55
CA ILE A 17 -1.23 -16.73 -13.01
C ILE A 17 -0.55 -17.61 -14.06
N ASP A 18 -1.00 -17.56 -15.32
CA ASP A 18 -0.41 -18.30 -16.43
C ASP A 18 1.03 -17.85 -16.69
N ARG A 19 1.29 -16.55 -16.60
CA ARG A 19 2.65 -15.99 -16.70
C ARG A 19 3.58 -16.51 -15.60
N ILE A 20 3.10 -16.58 -14.35
CA ILE A 20 3.87 -17.14 -13.22
C ILE A 20 4.16 -18.62 -13.47
N ALA A 21 3.15 -19.41 -13.82
CA ALA A 21 3.28 -20.84 -14.08
C ALA A 21 4.22 -21.14 -15.25
N ALA A 22 4.25 -20.29 -16.27
CA ALA A 22 5.14 -20.41 -17.43
C ALA A 22 6.59 -19.97 -17.17
N THR A 23 6.90 -19.42 -15.99
CA THR A 23 8.23 -18.89 -15.66
C THR A 23 9.08 -19.95 -14.95
N PRO A 24 10.12 -20.54 -15.58
CA PRO A 24 10.79 -21.75 -15.07
C PRO A 24 11.51 -21.60 -13.72
N ASN A 25 11.93 -20.38 -13.37
CA ASN A 25 12.64 -20.09 -12.12
C ASN A 25 11.70 -19.67 -10.98
N ILE A 26 10.38 -19.83 -11.15
CA ILE A 26 9.40 -19.57 -10.10
C ILE A 26 8.74 -20.89 -9.69
N GLU A 27 9.00 -21.30 -8.45
CA GLU A 27 8.22 -22.33 -7.77
C GLU A 27 7.17 -21.67 -6.87
N LEU A 28 5.89 -22.08 -6.99
CA LEU A 28 4.80 -21.57 -6.15
C LEU A 28 4.50 -22.56 -5.01
N HIS A 29 4.69 -22.09 -3.78
CA HIS A 29 4.30 -22.79 -2.56
C HIS A 29 3.01 -22.16 -2.01
N THR A 30 1.91 -22.92 -2.06
CA THR A 30 0.62 -22.50 -1.53
C THR A 30 0.48 -22.90 -0.07
N GLU A 31 -0.47 -22.27 0.63
CA GLU A 31 -0.75 -22.52 2.06
C GLU A 31 0.51 -22.48 2.94
N SER A 32 1.46 -21.63 2.59
CA SER A 32 2.78 -21.58 3.22
C SER A 32 3.09 -20.19 3.75
N GLU A 33 3.73 -20.12 4.91
CA GLU A 33 4.15 -18.88 5.57
C GLU A 33 5.60 -18.98 6.06
N ILE A 34 6.31 -17.86 6.12
CA ILE A 34 7.62 -17.78 6.76
C ILE A 34 7.38 -17.59 8.26
N VAL A 35 7.98 -18.46 9.09
CA VAL A 35 7.82 -18.43 10.56
C VAL A 35 9.10 -18.05 11.29
N ALA A 36 10.25 -18.12 10.63
CA ALA A 36 11.51 -17.59 11.15
C ALA A 36 12.45 -17.15 10.01
N LEU A 37 13.33 -16.21 10.35
CA LEU A 37 14.43 -15.73 9.53
C LEU A 37 15.72 -16.00 10.31
N GLU A 38 16.69 -16.64 9.67
CA GLU A 38 17.97 -17.00 10.29
C GLU A 38 19.13 -16.40 9.50
N GLY A 39 20.11 -15.87 10.21
CA GLY A 39 21.28 -15.21 9.65
C GLY A 39 22.06 -14.46 10.72
N CYS A 40 23.10 -13.75 10.31
CA CYS A 40 23.93 -12.93 11.18
C CYS A 40 24.14 -11.52 10.61
N ASP A 41 24.63 -10.59 11.43
CA ASP A 41 24.83 -9.19 11.00
C ASP A 41 25.90 -9.06 9.89
N GLU A 42 26.88 -9.96 9.86
CA GLU A 42 27.99 -9.93 8.89
C GLU A 42 27.58 -10.48 7.51
N GLU A 43 26.84 -11.60 7.46
CA GLU A 43 26.45 -12.26 6.21
C GLU A 43 25.01 -11.94 5.75
N GLY A 44 24.20 -11.37 6.64
CA GLY A 44 22.79 -11.07 6.41
C GLY A 44 21.89 -12.30 6.56
N LEU A 45 20.79 -12.33 5.82
CA LEU A 45 19.85 -13.46 5.80
C LEU A 45 20.50 -14.67 5.12
N GLU A 46 20.44 -15.82 5.76
CA GLU A 46 20.99 -17.08 5.25
C GLU A 46 19.89 -18.10 4.97
N LYS A 47 18.91 -18.21 5.87
CA LYS A 47 17.85 -19.21 5.80
C LYS A 47 16.50 -18.65 6.22
N VAL A 48 15.45 -19.30 5.74
CA VAL A 48 14.08 -19.05 6.18
C VAL A 48 13.45 -20.36 6.62
N VAL A 49 12.67 -20.31 7.70
CA VAL A 49 11.84 -21.44 8.12
C VAL A 49 10.44 -21.21 7.55
N VAL A 50 9.98 -22.16 6.73
CA VAL A 50 8.67 -22.11 6.10
C VAL A 50 7.77 -23.16 6.72
N ARG A 51 6.59 -22.75 7.17
CA ARG A 51 5.54 -23.65 7.63
C ARG A 51 4.49 -23.81 6.54
N ASN A 52 4.14 -25.06 6.22
CA ASN A 52 2.98 -25.37 5.38
C ASN A 52 1.77 -25.67 6.27
N HIS A 53 0.68 -24.92 6.12
CA HIS A 53 -0.52 -25.05 6.96
C HIS A 53 -1.32 -26.33 6.70
N ARG A 54 -1.18 -26.94 5.51
CA ARG A 54 -1.88 -28.17 5.13
C ARG A 54 -1.18 -29.39 5.71
N SER A 55 0.13 -29.53 5.52
CA SER A 55 0.91 -30.66 6.07
C SER A 55 1.29 -30.47 7.53
N LYS A 56 1.26 -29.24 8.05
CA LYS A 56 1.82 -28.84 9.35
C LYS A 56 3.33 -29.05 9.46
N SER A 57 4.03 -29.29 8.35
CA SER A 57 5.48 -29.42 8.34
C SER A 57 6.15 -28.05 8.33
N GLU A 58 7.34 -28.00 8.94
CA GLU A 58 8.27 -26.89 8.84
C GLU A 58 9.51 -27.35 8.08
N GLU A 59 9.98 -26.51 7.16
CA GLU A 59 11.15 -26.76 6.34
C GLU A 59 12.09 -25.55 6.43
N VAL A 60 13.37 -25.83 6.66
CA VAL A 60 14.43 -24.82 6.56
C VAL A 60 14.87 -24.73 5.11
N ARG A 61 14.94 -23.52 4.55
CA ARG A 61 15.38 -23.28 3.18
C ARG A 61 16.50 -22.26 3.14
N ASP A 62 17.56 -22.56 2.39
CA ASP A 62 18.68 -21.66 2.13
C ASP A 62 18.23 -20.52 1.19
N ILE A 63 17.71 -19.44 1.76
CA ILE A 63 17.18 -18.28 1.05
C ILE A 63 17.82 -17.02 1.63
N LYS A 64 18.62 -16.35 0.80
CA LYS A 64 19.33 -15.13 1.20
C LYS A 64 18.56 -13.83 0.98
N HIS A 65 17.47 -13.88 0.23
CA HIS A 65 16.70 -12.70 -0.14
C HIS A 65 15.20 -12.97 -0.08
N VAL A 66 14.50 -12.12 0.68
CA VAL A 66 13.04 -12.15 0.83
C VAL A 66 12.48 -10.82 0.38
N PHE A 67 11.53 -10.87 -0.56
CA PHE A 67 10.79 -9.70 -1.01
C PHE A 67 9.33 -9.86 -0.59
N LEU A 68 8.83 -8.91 0.20
CA LEU A 68 7.48 -8.94 0.73
C LEU A 68 6.52 -8.19 -0.18
N PHE A 69 5.47 -8.88 -0.62
CA PHE A 69 4.37 -8.33 -1.40
C PHE A 69 3.04 -8.56 -0.67
N ILE A 70 2.97 -8.09 0.58
CA ILE A 70 1.83 -8.34 1.49
C ILE A 70 0.85 -7.17 1.61
N GLY A 71 1.07 -6.10 0.83
CA GLY A 71 0.31 -4.85 0.92
C GLY A 71 1.01 -3.81 1.80
N ALA A 72 0.28 -2.74 2.10
CA ALA A 72 0.73 -1.63 2.95
C ALA A 72 -0.41 -1.20 3.87
N ASP A 73 -0.07 -0.80 5.08
CA ASP A 73 -0.98 -0.24 6.08
C ASP A 73 -0.65 1.26 6.25
N PRO A 74 -1.59 2.18 5.94
CA PRO A 74 -1.33 3.61 6.03
C PRO A 74 -1.29 4.08 7.49
N ASN A 75 -0.35 4.97 7.82
CA ASN A 75 -0.23 5.55 9.15
C ASN A 75 -1.26 6.68 9.39
N THR A 76 -2.55 6.33 9.41
CA THR A 76 -3.68 7.25 9.49
C THR A 76 -4.49 7.11 10.77
N GLY A 77 -4.12 6.20 11.68
CA GLY A 77 -4.86 5.94 12.92
C GLY A 77 -5.04 7.16 13.84
N TRP A 78 -4.17 8.16 13.72
CA TRP A 78 -4.25 9.41 14.48
C TRP A 78 -5.32 10.39 13.96
N LEU A 79 -5.90 10.16 12.78
CA LEU A 79 -6.87 11.05 12.13
C LEU A 79 -8.31 10.92 12.64
N GLY A 80 -8.59 10.01 13.57
CA GLY A 80 -9.95 9.62 13.97
C GLY A 80 -10.87 10.79 14.33
N ASP A 81 -10.35 11.78 15.06
CA ASP A 81 -11.12 12.95 15.50
C ASP A 81 -11.01 14.15 14.54
N CYS A 82 -10.25 14.02 13.45
CA CYS A 82 -10.00 15.12 12.51
C CYS A 82 -11.08 15.27 11.43
N GLY A 83 -11.99 14.30 11.27
CA GLY A 83 -13.01 14.31 10.20
C GLY A 83 -12.46 14.06 8.79
N VAL A 84 -11.19 13.66 8.69
CA VAL A 84 -10.55 13.25 7.42
C VAL A 84 -11.05 11.86 7.05
N GLN A 85 -11.70 11.76 5.90
CA GLN A 85 -12.25 10.50 5.39
C GLN A 85 -11.14 9.63 4.78
N VAL A 86 -11.23 8.33 5.03
CA VAL A 86 -10.34 7.30 4.50
C VAL A 86 -11.16 6.23 3.75
N ASP A 87 -10.52 5.50 2.84
CA ASP A 87 -11.13 4.32 2.21
C ASP A 87 -11.22 3.12 3.17
N GLU A 88 -11.80 2.01 2.71
CA GLU A 88 -11.94 0.78 3.50
C GLU A 88 -10.59 0.18 3.97
N LYS A 89 -9.47 0.62 3.39
CA LYS A 89 -8.12 0.19 3.72
C LYS A 89 -7.36 1.24 4.54
N GLY A 90 -8.03 2.31 4.97
CA GLY A 90 -7.45 3.36 5.81
C GLY A 90 -6.66 4.44 5.06
N PHE A 91 -6.67 4.45 3.72
CA PHE A 91 -5.93 5.48 2.95
C PHE A 91 -6.78 6.75 2.78
N ILE A 92 -6.16 7.93 2.88
CA ILE A 92 -6.85 9.22 2.86
C ILE A 92 -7.48 9.49 1.48
N LEU A 93 -8.78 9.81 1.47
CA LEU A 93 -9.48 10.25 0.27
C LEU A 93 -9.17 11.72 -0.01
N THR A 94 -8.90 12.06 -1.28
CA THR A 94 -8.57 13.41 -1.72
C THR A 94 -9.27 13.81 -3.01
N GLY A 95 -9.55 15.09 -3.21
CA GLY A 95 -10.13 15.62 -4.43
C GLY A 95 -11.43 14.89 -4.80
N PHE A 96 -11.47 14.37 -6.04
CA PHE A 96 -12.61 13.62 -6.58
C PHE A 96 -12.89 12.29 -5.88
N ASP A 97 -11.94 11.78 -5.08
CA ASP A 97 -12.09 10.51 -4.37
C ASP A 97 -12.95 10.66 -3.12
N VAL A 98 -13.16 11.88 -2.65
CA VAL A 98 -14.02 12.17 -1.51
C VAL A 98 -15.49 12.13 -1.93
N PRO A 99 -16.36 11.35 -1.25
CA PRO A 99 -17.80 11.35 -1.48
C PRO A 99 -18.40 12.77 -1.45
N GLY A 100 -19.27 13.06 -2.42
CA GLY A 100 -19.91 14.38 -2.53
C GLY A 100 -19.01 15.49 -3.07
N ALA A 101 -17.81 15.19 -3.56
CA ALA A 101 -16.91 16.19 -4.15
C ALA A 101 -17.39 16.74 -5.51
N ALA A 102 -18.39 16.12 -6.15
CA ALA A 102 -18.94 16.56 -7.42
C ALA A 102 -19.54 17.98 -7.29
N GLY A 103 -18.97 18.94 -8.03
CA GLY A 103 -19.36 20.35 -7.96
C GLY A 103 -18.65 21.16 -6.86
N SER A 104 -17.76 20.55 -6.07
CA SER A 104 -16.91 21.30 -5.12
C SER A 104 -15.70 21.88 -5.83
N GLU A 105 -15.24 23.07 -5.42
CA GLU A 105 -13.96 23.65 -5.85
C GLU A 105 -12.74 23.02 -5.12
N ARG A 106 -12.86 21.77 -4.68
CA ARG A 106 -11.84 21.06 -3.91
C ARG A 106 -10.63 20.77 -4.79
N SER A 107 -9.44 21.05 -4.27
CA SER A 107 -8.20 20.77 -5.00
C SER A 107 -7.90 19.26 -5.04
N ALA A 108 -7.12 18.81 -6.02
CA ALA A 108 -6.88 17.38 -6.25
C ALA A 108 -6.24 16.65 -5.04
N LEU A 109 -5.43 17.33 -4.24
CA LEU A 109 -4.72 16.79 -3.06
C LEU A 109 -5.39 17.18 -1.74
N GLU A 110 -6.48 17.93 -1.79
CA GLU A 110 -7.24 18.35 -0.61
C GLU A 110 -8.13 17.20 -0.12
N THR A 111 -8.16 16.99 1.19
CA THR A 111 -8.92 15.92 1.84
C THR A 111 -10.42 16.25 1.94
N SER A 112 -11.19 15.42 2.66
CA SER A 112 -12.57 15.76 3.00
C SER A 112 -12.70 17.03 3.86
N VAL A 113 -11.65 17.41 4.58
CA VAL A 113 -11.61 18.60 5.43
C VAL A 113 -11.01 19.77 4.64
N PRO A 114 -11.75 20.88 4.45
CA PRO A 114 -11.25 22.04 3.71
C PRO A 114 -9.94 22.58 4.30
N GLY A 115 -8.96 22.84 3.45
CA GLY A 115 -7.64 23.35 3.84
C GLY A 115 -6.68 22.31 4.42
N VAL A 116 -7.11 21.05 4.55
CA VAL A 116 -6.24 19.93 4.91
C VAL A 116 -5.92 19.15 3.64
N PHE A 117 -4.63 18.89 3.42
CA PHE A 117 -4.13 18.22 2.22
C PHE A 117 -3.37 16.95 2.60
N ALA A 118 -3.39 15.96 1.71
CA ALA A 118 -2.59 14.76 1.84
C ALA A 118 -1.77 14.56 0.56
N ILE A 119 -0.60 13.92 0.67
CA ILE A 119 0.29 13.63 -0.46
C ILE A 119 1.01 12.30 -0.23
N GLY A 120 1.45 11.68 -1.32
CA GLY A 120 2.23 10.45 -1.29
C GLY A 120 1.41 9.24 -0.85
N ASP A 121 2.11 8.24 -0.32
CA ASP A 121 1.58 6.89 -0.16
C ASP A 121 0.45 6.76 0.87
N VAL A 122 0.20 7.79 1.69
CA VAL A 122 -0.94 7.82 2.60
C VAL A 122 -2.28 8.01 1.88
N ARG A 123 -2.27 8.53 0.65
CA ARG A 123 -3.48 8.75 -0.14
C ARG A 123 -4.04 7.49 -0.76
N ALA A 124 -5.35 7.43 -0.87
CA ALA A 124 -6.01 6.43 -1.68
C ALA A 124 -5.58 6.61 -3.15
N ARG A 125 -5.38 5.50 -3.86
CA ARG A 125 -5.05 5.45 -5.30
C ARG A 125 -3.78 6.22 -5.73
N SER A 126 -2.91 6.64 -4.81
CA SER A 126 -1.58 7.15 -5.17
C SER A 126 -0.75 6.06 -5.87
N THR A 127 0.25 6.46 -6.65
CA THR A 127 1.10 5.53 -7.42
C THR A 127 1.94 4.59 -6.53
N LYS A 128 2.08 4.86 -5.22
CA LYS A 128 2.91 4.10 -4.27
C LYS A 128 4.39 4.09 -4.69
N ARG A 129 4.89 5.28 -5.04
CA ARG A 129 6.24 5.49 -5.60
C ARG A 129 6.82 6.79 -5.07
N VAL A 130 8.08 6.74 -4.64
CA VAL A 130 8.82 7.90 -4.10
C VAL A 130 8.77 9.09 -5.05
N ALA A 131 9.06 8.90 -6.34
CA ALA A 131 9.06 10.00 -7.31
C ALA A 131 7.68 10.68 -7.46
N ALA A 132 6.60 9.90 -7.41
CA ALA A 132 5.25 10.44 -7.45
C ALA A 132 4.94 11.24 -6.17
N ALA A 133 5.30 10.70 -5.00
CA ALA A 133 5.13 11.39 -3.72
C ALA A 133 5.92 12.72 -3.66
N VAL A 134 7.14 12.75 -4.18
CA VAL A 134 7.95 13.98 -4.28
C VAL A 134 7.28 14.99 -5.21
N GLY A 135 6.80 14.55 -6.37
CA GLY A 135 6.06 15.42 -7.30
C GLY A 135 4.79 16.00 -6.69
N GLU A 136 4.02 15.19 -5.96
CA GLU A 136 2.85 15.66 -5.20
C GLU A 136 3.23 16.66 -4.11
N GLY A 137 4.37 16.46 -3.44
CA GLY A 137 4.91 17.40 -2.46
C GLY A 137 5.26 18.77 -3.05
N ALA A 138 5.75 18.83 -4.29
CA ALA A 138 5.92 20.09 -4.99
C ALA A 138 4.57 20.69 -5.43
N ALA A 139 3.66 19.87 -5.95
CA ALA A 139 2.38 20.32 -6.50
C ALA A 139 1.40 20.85 -5.43
N VAL A 140 1.40 20.27 -4.22
CA VAL A 140 0.46 20.64 -3.16
C VAL A 140 0.66 22.08 -2.68
N VAL A 141 1.89 22.62 -2.76
CA VAL A 141 2.20 23.99 -2.37
C VAL A 141 1.33 25.00 -3.14
N ALA A 142 1.19 24.82 -4.45
CA ALA A 142 0.34 25.69 -5.27
C ALA A 142 -1.15 25.57 -4.88
N GLN A 143 -1.61 24.37 -4.49
CA GLN A 143 -3.00 24.15 -4.04
C GLN A 143 -3.25 24.79 -2.68
N ILE A 144 -2.30 24.72 -1.76
CA ILE A 144 -2.34 25.41 -0.47
C ILE A 144 -2.42 26.92 -0.68
N HIS A 145 -1.56 27.50 -1.53
CA HIS A 145 -1.64 28.92 -1.86
C HIS A 145 -2.98 29.30 -2.49
N GLY A 146 -3.51 28.47 -3.39
CA GLY A 146 -4.82 28.66 -3.99
C GLY A 146 -5.95 28.65 -2.95
N PHE A 147 -5.90 27.75 -1.97
CA PHE A 147 -6.88 27.70 -0.87
C PHE A 147 -6.79 28.94 0.02
N LEU A 148 -5.58 29.34 0.44
CA LEU A 148 -5.35 30.49 1.32
C LEU A 148 -5.69 31.84 0.67
N ALA A 149 -5.63 31.93 -0.67
CA ALA A 149 -6.01 33.13 -1.40
C ALA A 149 -7.52 33.36 -1.48
N LYS A 150 -8.35 32.35 -1.17
CA LYS A 150 -9.81 32.50 -1.16
C LYS A 150 -10.23 33.34 0.05
N PRO A 151 -11.11 34.34 -0.13
CA PRO A 151 -11.64 35.10 1.00
C PRO A 151 -12.37 34.16 1.95
N ALA A 152 -12.11 34.30 3.25
CA ALA A 152 -12.79 33.51 4.28
C ALA A 152 -14.31 33.68 4.13
N PRO A 153 -15.10 32.60 4.30
CA PRO A 153 -16.55 32.74 4.29
C PRO A 153 -16.98 33.76 5.35
N PRO A 154 -18.01 34.58 5.07
CA PRO A 154 -18.55 35.49 6.07
C PRO A 154 -18.96 34.69 7.31
N ARG A 155 -18.51 35.15 8.48
CA ARG A 155 -18.82 34.57 9.79
C ARG A 155 -20.30 34.66 10.13
#